data_AF-A0AAN8JK78-F1
#
_entry.id   AF-A0AAN8JK78-F1
#
_cell.length_a   1.000
_cell.length_b   1.000
_cell.length_c   1.000
_cell.angle_alpha   90.00
_cell.angle_beta   90.00
_cell.angle_gamma   90.00
#
_symmetry.space_group_name_H-M   'P 1'
#
loop_
_entity.id
_entity.type
_entity.pdbx_description
1 polymer ?
#
loop_
_entity_poly.entity_id
_entity_poly.type
_entity_poly.pdbx_seq_one_letter_code
_entity_poly.pdbx_strand_id
1 'polypeptide(L)'
;MLSRLTLAAMHFNANCGRKQAMCGNGEKQYSIHFPKYKKGEPTVRERKTECTYADVDKLLRTSSTAGENIIQIQQPCPPPICASYPHPDKTEVVNQLKSRFNFFSVIIFFTPLPLYSFTPGN
;
A
#
# COMPACT_ATOMS: atom_id res chain seq x y z
N MET A 1 -23.10 17.23 -5.97
CA MET A 1 -22.68 15.90 -5.46
C MET A 1 -22.38 14.92 -6.59
N LEU A 2 -23.26 14.75 -7.59
CA LEU A 2 -23.10 13.75 -8.67
C LEU A 2 -21.79 13.87 -9.48
N SER A 3 -21.39 15.09 -9.88
CA SER A 3 -20.17 15.33 -10.66
C SER A 3 -18.88 14.87 -9.97
N ARG A 4 -18.81 15.03 -8.64
CA ARG A 4 -17.65 14.56 -7.86
C ARG A 4 -17.60 13.03 -7.79
N LEU A 5 -18.76 12.39 -7.67
CA LEU A 5 -18.87 10.94 -7.61
C LEU A 5 -18.50 10.29 -8.96
N THR A 6 -18.96 10.87 -10.07
CA THR A 6 -18.65 10.37 -11.43
C THR A 6 -17.17 10.54 -11.76
N LEU A 7 -16.57 11.68 -11.39
CA LEU A 7 -15.13 11.88 -11.51
C LEU A 7 -14.32 10.87 -10.68
N ALA A 8 -14.74 10.60 -9.44
CA ALA A 8 -14.11 9.60 -8.59
C ALA A 8 -14.19 8.19 -9.21
N ALA A 9 -15.35 7.82 -9.76
CA ALA A 9 -15.54 6.54 -10.44
C ALA A 9 -14.69 6.43 -11.72
N MET A 10 -14.64 7.48 -12.55
CA MET A 10 -13.80 7.51 -13.75
C MET A 10 -12.32 7.40 -13.40
N HIS A 11 -11.85 8.16 -12.41
CA HIS A 11 -10.48 8.10 -11.92
C HIS A 11 -10.17 6.72 -11.33
N PHE A 12 -11.10 6.10 -10.59
CA PHE A 12 -10.93 4.73 -10.10
C PHE A 12 -10.80 3.73 -11.25
N ASN A 13 -11.69 3.79 -12.24
CA ASN A 13 -11.67 2.89 -13.40
C ASN A 13 -10.36 3.00 -14.17
N ALA A 14 -9.87 4.21 -14.43
CA ALA A 14 -8.60 4.44 -15.11
C ALA A 14 -7.39 3.90 -14.32
N ASN A 15 -7.48 3.87 -12.98
CA ASN A 15 -6.34 3.61 -12.11
C ASN A 15 -6.41 2.29 -11.32
N CYS A 16 -7.48 1.49 -11.46
CA CYS A 16 -7.69 0.25 -10.72
C CYS A 16 -6.65 -0.82 -11.08
N GLY A 17 -6.37 -0.98 -12.37
CA GLY A 17 -5.45 -1.99 -12.92
C GLY A 17 -3.96 -1.61 -12.92
N ARG A 18 -3.55 -0.59 -12.18
CA ARG A 18 -2.14 -0.13 -12.17
C ARG A 18 -1.21 -1.21 -11.65
N LYS A 19 -0.21 -1.53 -12.46
CA LYS A 19 0.85 -2.50 -12.16
C LYS A 19 1.83 -1.93 -11.13
N GLN A 20 2.59 -2.82 -10.51
CA GLN A 20 3.70 -2.43 -9.64
C GLN A 20 4.80 -1.75 -10.47
N ALA A 21 5.34 -0.65 -9.95
CA ALA A 21 6.45 0.05 -10.57
C ALA A 21 7.73 -0.79 -10.50
N MET A 22 8.53 -0.75 -11.55
CA MET A 22 9.84 -1.41 -11.62
C MET A 22 10.95 -0.36 -11.66
N CYS A 23 12.11 -0.67 -11.10
CA CYS A 23 13.34 0.10 -11.27
C CYS A 23 13.89 -0.10 -12.69
N GLY A 24 14.79 0.79 -13.14
CA GLY A 24 15.48 0.62 -14.44
C GLY A 24 16.20 -0.72 -14.60
N ASN A 25 16.57 -1.35 -13.48
CA ASN A 25 17.19 -2.67 -13.43
C ASN A 25 16.17 -3.84 -13.42
N GLY A 26 14.88 -3.57 -13.60
CA GLY A 26 13.80 -4.58 -13.62
C GLY A 26 13.28 -5.01 -12.24
N GLU A 27 13.86 -4.51 -11.13
CA GLU A 27 13.42 -4.85 -9.78
C GLU A 27 12.10 -4.16 -9.39
N LYS A 28 11.24 -4.88 -8.67
CA LYS A 28 9.97 -4.34 -8.14
C LYS A 28 10.21 -3.25 -7.08
N GLN A 29 9.50 -2.13 -7.19
CA GLN A 29 9.58 -1.03 -6.23
C GLN A 29 8.60 -1.20 -5.06
N TYR A 30 9.08 -0.84 -3.86
CA TYR A 30 8.33 -0.90 -2.62
C TYR A 30 8.40 0.44 -1.87
N SER A 31 7.32 0.76 -1.18
CA SER A 31 7.17 1.93 -0.31
C SER A 31 7.02 1.49 1.13
N ILE A 32 7.64 2.22 2.05
CA ILE A 32 7.54 1.97 3.49
C ILE A 32 6.57 2.99 4.09
N HIS A 33 5.58 2.50 4.80
CA HIS A 33 4.60 3.31 5.52
C HIS A 33 4.71 3.07 7.01
N PHE A 34 4.49 4.12 7.80
CA PHE A 34 4.50 4.07 9.26
C PHE A 34 3.09 4.39 9.79
N PRO A 35 2.24 3.37 10.00
CA PRO A 35 0.90 3.59 10.50
C PRO A 35 0.93 4.13 11.92
N LYS A 36 0.06 5.10 12.24
CA LYS A 36 0.01 5.74 13.57
C LYS A 36 -0.16 4.73 14.72
N TYR A 37 -0.97 3.69 14.52
CA TYR A 37 -1.23 2.67 15.56
C TYR A 37 -0.03 1.75 15.84
N LYS A 38 0.96 1.70 14.93
CA LYS A 38 2.13 0.83 15.05
C LYS A 38 3.34 1.48 15.73
N LYS A 39 3.21 2.72 16.22
CA LYS A 39 4.24 3.40 17.03
C LYS A 39 5.67 3.29 16.44
N GLY A 40 5.81 3.43 15.12
CA GLY A 40 7.11 3.35 14.43
C GLY A 40 7.40 2.03 13.72
N GLU A 41 6.61 0.96 13.86
CA GLU A 41 6.84 -0.24 13.04
C GLU A 41 6.45 0.02 11.57
N PRO A 42 7.31 -0.34 10.62
CA PRO A 42 7.06 -0.15 9.20
C PRO A 42 6.03 -1.16 8.68
N THR A 43 5.32 -0.75 7.63
CA THR A 43 4.53 -1.64 6.79
C THR A 43 4.94 -1.38 5.34
N VAL A 44 5.45 -2.42 4.69
CA VAL A 44 5.87 -2.35 3.29
C VAL A 44 4.67 -2.56 2.39
N ARG A 45 4.55 -1.72 1.36
CA ARG A 45 3.53 -1.82 0.33
C ARG A 45 4.16 -1.78 -1.05
N GLU A 46 3.53 -2.45 -2.01
CA GLU A 46 3.93 -2.35 -3.42
C GLU A 46 3.73 -0.91 -3.90
N ARG A 47 4.79 -0.33 -4.49
CA ARG A 47 4.66 0.98 -5.14
C ARG A 47 4.06 0.76 -6.52
N LYS A 48 2.83 1.23 -6.73
CA LYS A 48 2.18 1.19 -8.06
C LYS A 48 2.78 2.26 -8.98
N THR A 49 2.60 2.09 -10.29
CA THR A 49 2.89 3.14 -11.28
C THR A 49 2.09 4.41 -10.98
N GLU A 50 2.59 5.53 -11.49
CA GLU A 50 1.95 6.84 -11.35
C GLU A 50 0.49 6.78 -11.85
N CYS A 51 -0.38 7.53 -11.18
CA CYS A 51 -1.79 7.62 -11.58
C CYS A 51 -1.92 8.49 -12.82
N THR A 52 -2.86 8.14 -13.69
CA THR A 52 -3.23 8.99 -14.82
C THR A 52 -4.27 10.00 -14.37
N TYR A 53 -3.97 11.29 -14.56
CA TYR A 53 -4.86 12.42 -14.24
C TYR A 53 -5.38 13.17 -15.48
N ALA A 54 -5.07 12.70 -16.69
CA ALA A 54 -5.36 13.41 -17.94
C ALA A 54 -6.84 13.85 -18.07
N ASP A 55 -7.78 12.98 -17.73
CA ASP A 55 -9.21 13.28 -17.80
C ASP A 55 -9.66 14.28 -16.72
N VAL A 56 -9.07 14.18 -15.53
CA VAL A 56 -9.35 15.08 -14.39
C VAL A 56 -8.79 16.47 -14.66
N ASP A 57 -7.58 16.57 -15.21
CA ASP A 57 -6.94 17.83 -15.56
C ASP A 57 -7.70 18.58 -16.66
N LYS A 58 -8.22 17.85 -17.66
CA LYS A 58 -9.05 18.42 -18.70
C LYS A 58 -10.34 19.01 -18.11
N LEU A 59 -11.02 18.26 -17.24
CA LEU A 59 -12.24 18.70 -16.56
C LEU A 59 -12.00 19.86 -15.58
N LEU A 60 -10.89 19.82 -14.84
CA LEU A 60 -10.49 20.89 -13.93
C LEU A 60 -10.21 22.17 -14.72
N ARG A 61 -9.45 22.10 -15.82
CA ARG A 61 -9.19 23.27 -16.68
C ARG A 61 -10.49 23.86 -17.24
N THR A 62 -11.40 23.02 -17.74
CA THR A 62 -12.70 23.50 -18.26
C THR A 62 -13.64 24.08 -17.20
N SER A 63 -13.45 23.73 -15.92
CA SER A 63 -14.26 24.30 -14.82
C SER A 63 -13.60 25.51 -14.17
N SER A 64 -12.27 25.58 -14.19
CA SER A 64 -11.47 26.68 -13.62
C SER A 64 -11.48 27.96 -14.46
N THR A 65 -11.96 27.93 -15.72
CA THR A 65 -12.22 29.14 -16.52
C THR A 65 -13.30 30.05 -15.92
N ALA A 66 -13.92 29.67 -14.79
CA ALA A 66 -14.96 30.42 -14.11
C ALA A 66 -14.67 30.75 -12.62
N GLY A 67 -13.47 30.52 -12.06
CA GLY A 67 -13.27 30.77 -10.62
C GLY A 67 -11.82 30.88 -10.14
N GLU A 68 -11.45 32.13 -9.84
CA GLU A 68 -10.53 32.67 -8.82
C GLU A 68 -9.10 32.09 -8.60
N ASN A 69 -8.18 33.03 -8.37
CA ASN A 69 -6.79 32.83 -7.98
C ASN A 69 -6.69 31.98 -6.71
N ILE A 70 -6.16 30.77 -6.83
CA ILE A 70 -5.87 29.90 -5.68
C ILE A 70 -4.70 30.51 -4.91
N ILE A 71 -4.99 31.19 -3.80
CA ILE A 71 -3.96 31.66 -2.87
C ILE A 71 -3.42 30.43 -2.13
N GLN A 72 -2.20 30.00 -2.47
CA GLN A 72 -1.50 28.95 -1.72
C GLN A 72 -1.04 29.51 -0.38
N ILE A 73 -1.73 29.14 0.70
CA ILE A 73 -1.28 29.47 2.06
C ILE A 73 -0.19 28.47 2.44
N GLN A 74 1.08 28.91 2.42
CA GLN A 74 2.18 28.12 2.99
C GLN A 74 2.14 28.24 4.52
N GLN A 75 1.55 27.25 5.19
CA GLN A 75 1.72 27.08 6.63
C GLN A 75 2.82 26.04 6.92
N PRO A 76 3.70 26.26 7.90
CA PRO A 76 4.66 25.25 8.31
C PRO A 76 3.91 24.05 8.90
N CYS A 77 3.97 22.91 8.20
CA CYS A 77 3.35 21.67 8.64
C CYS A 77 4.20 21.03 9.74
N PRO A 78 3.64 20.69 10.92
CA PRO A 78 4.38 20.00 11.96
C PRO A 78 4.85 18.62 11.50
N PRO A 79 5.97 18.11 12.02
CA PRO A 79 6.52 16.82 11.62
C PRO A 79 5.54 15.66 11.93
N PRO A 80 5.56 14.59 11.13
CA PRO A 80 4.69 13.44 11.37
C PRO A 80 5.05 12.73 12.68
N ILE A 81 4.06 12.21 13.39
CA ILE A 81 4.21 11.54 14.70
C ILE A 81 5.26 10.40 14.66
N CYS A 82 5.38 9.71 13.52
CA CYS A 82 6.34 8.62 13.37
C CYS A 82 7.80 9.09 13.35
N ALA A 83 8.09 10.38 13.10
CA ALA A 83 9.44 10.91 12.96
C ALA A 83 10.30 10.73 14.22
N SER A 84 9.70 10.62 15.41
CA SER A 84 10.42 10.44 16.68
C SER A 84 10.84 9.00 16.96
N TYR A 85 10.42 8.02 16.15
CA TYR A 85 10.73 6.60 16.37
C TYR A 85 11.95 6.14 15.55
N PRO A 86 12.66 5.09 15.98
CA PRO A 86 13.72 4.49 15.17
C PRO A 86 13.13 3.86 13.90
N HIS A 87 13.69 4.20 12.74
CA HIS A 87 13.26 3.66 11.45
C HIS A 87 14.27 2.60 10.99
N PRO A 88 13.84 1.35 10.72
CA PRO A 88 14.73 0.31 10.20
C PRO A 88 15.10 0.57 8.73
N ASP A 89 16.21 -0.03 8.28
CA ASP A 89 16.70 0.18 6.91
C ASP A 89 15.74 -0.39 5.86
N LYS A 90 15.63 0.32 4.72
CA LYS A 90 14.67 -0.01 3.67
C LYS A 90 14.90 -1.41 3.10
N THR A 91 16.15 -1.83 2.98
CA THR A 91 16.49 -3.13 2.37
C THR A 91 16.07 -4.29 3.26
N GLU A 92 16.30 -4.18 4.56
CA GLU A 92 15.95 -5.20 5.56
C GLU A 92 14.44 -5.45 5.61
N VAL A 93 13.63 -4.40 5.64
CA VAL A 93 12.16 -4.56 5.72
C VAL A 93 11.59 -5.15 4.43
N VAL A 94 12.15 -4.80 3.26
CA VAL A 94 11.75 -5.40 1.98
C VAL A 94 12.12 -6.88 1.93
N ASN A 95 13.29 -7.26 2.45
CA ASN A 95 13.73 -8.66 2.51
C ASN A 95 12.86 -9.49 3.46
N GLN A 96 12.50 -8.94 4.63
CA GLN A 96 11.54 -9.58 5.54
C GLN A 96 10.17 -9.78 4.87
N LEU A 97 9.68 -8.79 4.12
CA LEU A 97 8.44 -8.96 3.36
C LEU A 97 8.56 -10.09 2.32
N LYS A 98 9.62 -10.09 1.50
CA LYS A 98 9.86 -11.17 0.52
C LYS A 98 9.95 -12.54 1.19
N SER A 99 10.61 -12.65 2.34
CA SER A 99 10.70 -13.90 3.12
C SER A 99 9.34 -14.38 3.62
N ARG A 100 8.50 -13.51 4.18
CA ARG A 100 7.17 -13.88 4.68
C ARG A 100 6.24 -14.42 3.59
N PHE A 101 6.35 -13.88 2.38
CA PHE A 101 5.50 -14.27 1.24
C PHE A 101 6.09 -15.38 0.36
N ASN A 102 7.30 -15.87 0.65
CA ASN A 102 7.92 -17.01 -0.06
C ASN A 102 7.58 -18.39 0.53
N PHE A 103 6.64 -18.47 1.48
CA PHE A 103 6.26 -19.73 2.13
C PHE A 103 5.22 -20.50 1.30
N PHE A 104 5.56 -20.85 0.06
CA PHE A 104 4.78 -21.77 -0.77
C PHE A 104 5.62 -22.99 -1.17
N SER A 105 6.39 -23.56 -0.24
CA SER A 105 6.96 -24.91 -0.38
C SER A 105 7.59 -25.45 0.93
N VAL A 106 6.94 -25.28 2.08
CA VAL A 106 7.28 -26.10 3.25
C VAL A 106 6.04 -26.85 3.66
N ILE A 107 5.87 -27.97 2.97
CA ILE A 107 5.29 -29.23 3.39
C ILE A 107 4.54 -29.11 4.73
N ILE A 108 3.22 -29.12 4.63
CA ILE A 108 2.33 -29.50 5.71
C ILE A 108 2.66 -30.96 6.05
N PHE A 109 3.66 -31.21 6.89
CA PHE A 109 3.76 -32.48 7.60
C PHE A 109 2.66 -32.44 8.66
N PHE A 110 1.47 -32.85 8.24
CA PHE A 110 0.42 -33.30 9.13
C PHE A 110 0.98 -34.53 9.85
N THR A 111 1.63 -34.33 10.99
CA THR A 111 1.93 -35.43 11.91
C THR A 111 0.57 -36.01 12.33
N PRO A 112 0.24 -37.27 12.01
CA PRO A 112 -1.00 -37.85 12.49
C PRO A 112 -0.92 -37.95 14.01
N LEU A 113 -1.88 -37.31 14.69
CA LEU A 113 -2.14 -37.52 16.12
C LEU A 113 -2.27 -39.04 16.38
N PRO A 114 -1.62 -39.60 17.42
CA PRO A 114 -1.77 -41.02 17.73
C PRO A 114 -3.22 -41.29 18.13
N LEU A 115 -3.87 -42.19 17.39
CA LEU A 115 -5.19 -42.71 17.71
C LEU A 115 -5.14 -43.37 19.09
N TYR A 116 -5.83 -42.77 20.05
CA TYR A 116 -6.06 -43.32 21.37
C TYR A 116 -6.88 -44.61 21.22
N SER A 117 -6.25 -45.76 21.39
CA SER A 117 -6.92 -47.06 21.40
C SER A 117 -7.69 -47.21 22.69
N PHE A 118 -9.01 -47.06 22.62
CA PHE A 118 -9.93 -47.36 23.71
C PHE A 118 -10.11 -48.88 23.80
N THR A 119 -9.42 -49.53 24.72
CA THR A 119 -9.68 -50.93 25.09
C THR A 119 -10.83 -50.97 26.09
N PRO A 120 -11.97 -51.63 25.81
CA PRO A 120 -12.98 -51.86 26.84
C PRO A 120 -12.43 -52.90 27.84
N GLY A 121 -12.51 -52.56 29.12
CA GLY A 121 -12.12 -53.40 30.24
C GLY A 121 -13.03 -54.63 30.41
N ASN A 122 -12.44 -55.62 31.09
CA ASN A 122 -12.95 -56.94 31.48
C ASN A 122 -14.43 -57.02 31.87
#